data_AF-A0A1I8BNZ6-F1
#
_entry.id   AF-A0A1I8BNZ6-F1
#
_cell.length_a   1.000
_cell.length_b   1.000
_cell.length_c   1.000
_cell.angle_alpha   90.00
_cell.angle_beta   90.00
_cell.angle_gamma   90.00
#
_symmetry.space_group_name_H-M   'P 1'
#
loop_
_entity.id
_entity.type
_entity.pdbx_description
1 polymer ?
#
loop_
_entity_poly.entity_id
_entity_poly.type
_entity_poly.pdbx_seq_one_letter_code
_entity_poly.pdbx_strand_id
1 'polypeptide(L)'
;MSQAFNLQEMWKNSCFLTRLVATSLNAAESAGMIIKVTTVYQLFNTIFQCVMTSGDLKIINKDLEGLKKDLQTEADRSAQAEIEKKLISAFGNKLQIVGEEELPLSYSQVISHDAHNEFNLSGKMSDVLLADKNVPEDLRFLTVEDLIVWVDPLDGTSEFVRAQNDPTLLDQVTVLIGITYRGRPIAGVIHQPYYNLLSDSNVSNITGRSIWGIKGVGVFGIDICKVSPPTGPFAVTTASHSSELVDTALKALQEENLICSFRRVGGAGFKVLCCLDGAAAYVFASGGCKKWDTAAPEAVLTAADICLCYTSKCKGFASPTEG
;
A
#
# COMPACT_ATOMS: atom_id res chain seq x y z
N MET A 1 -23.79 17.33 -14.36
CA MET A 1 -23.60 18.62 -13.67
C MET A 1 -23.92 18.56 -12.17
N SER A 2 -25.02 17.94 -11.72
CA SER A 2 -25.39 17.91 -10.28
C SER A 2 -24.44 17.10 -9.37
N GLN A 3 -23.95 15.94 -9.80
CA GLN A 3 -23.02 15.13 -8.99
C GLN A 3 -21.63 15.78 -8.85
N ALA A 4 -21.10 16.38 -9.92
CA ALA A 4 -19.82 17.10 -9.87
C ALA A 4 -19.87 18.33 -8.95
N PHE A 5 -21.01 19.04 -8.93
CA PHE A 5 -21.24 20.16 -8.03
C PHE A 5 -21.23 19.72 -6.56
N ASN A 6 -21.86 18.57 -6.25
CA ASN A 6 -21.87 18.00 -4.90
C ASN A 6 -20.46 17.58 -4.43
N LEU A 7 -19.65 16.95 -5.30
CA LEU A 7 -18.29 16.52 -4.91
C LEU A 7 -17.35 17.69 -4.60
N GLN A 8 -17.42 18.78 -5.37
CA GLN A 8 -16.62 19.97 -5.09
C GLN A 8 -17.00 20.63 -3.76
N GLU A 9 -18.29 20.63 -3.43
CA GLU A 9 -18.79 21.13 -2.15
C GLU A 9 -18.32 20.25 -0.99
N MET A 10 -18.50 18.92 -1.11
CA MET A 10 -18.00 17.96 -0.13
C MET A 10 -16.48 18.10 0.08
N TRP A 11 -15.72 18.25 -1.00
CA TRP A 11 -14.28 18.49 -0.93
C TRP A 11 -13.96 19.74 -0.12
N LYS A 12 -14.58 20.89 -0.43
CA LYS A 12 -14.34 22.16 0.27
C LYS A 12 -14.69 22.09 1.77
N ASN A 13 -15.72 21.33 2.12
CA ASN A 13 -16.21 21.21 3.49
C ASN A 13 -15.50 20.11 4.30
N SER A 14 -14.75 19.22 3.66
CA SER A 14 -14.02 18.15 4.33
C SER A 14 -12.74 18.65 4.99
N CYS A 15 -12.40 18.04 6.12
CA CYS A 15 -11.15 18.34 6.82
C CYS A 15 -9.93 17.97 5.95
N PHE A 16 -8.75 18.48 6.33
CA PHE A 16 -7.54 18.24 5.55
C PHE A 16 -7.20 16.75 5.46
N LEU A 17 -7.31 16.01 6.58
CA LEU A 17 -7.03 14.57 6.61
C LEU A 17 -7.91 13.79 5.63
N THR A 18 -9.22 14.04 5.61
CA THR A 18 -10.15 13.37 4.68
C THR A 18 -9.77 13.66 3.23
N ARG A 19 -9.50 14.93 2.90
CA ARG A 19 -9.07 15.30 1.55
C ARG A 19 -7.76 14.60 1.17
N LEU A 20 -6.81 14.52 2.09
CA LEU A 20 -5.54 13.83 1.88
C LEU A 20 -5.75 12.35 1.60
N VAL A 21 -6.56 11.65 2.40
CA VAL A 21 -6.91 10.23 2.19
C VAL A 21 -7.62 10.03 0.85
N ALA A 22 -8.54 10.92 0.47
CA ALA A 22 -9.24 10.85 -0.81
C ALA A 22 -8.26 10.97 -1.98
N THR A 23 -7.33 11.93 -1.93
CA THR A 23 -6.28 12.06 -2.95
C THR A 23 -5.33 10.87 -2.96
N SER A 24 -4.91 10.38 -1.78
CA SER A 24 -4.07 9.18 -1.67
C SER A 24 -4.75 7.96 -2.29
N LEU A 25 -6.06 7.79 -2.11
CA LEU A 25 -6.83 6.72 -2.74
C LEU A 25 -6.77 6.81 -4.27
N ASN A 26 -7.03 7.99 -4.83
CA ASN A 26 -6.95 8.22 -6.27
C ASN A 26 -5.52 8.03 -6.81
N ALA A 27 -4.51 8.45 -6.04
CA ALA A 27 -3.10 8.30 -6.37
C ALA A 27 -2.69 6.81 -6.40
N ALA A 28 -3.09 6.02 -5.41
CA ALA A 28 -2.81 4.60 -5.33
C ALA A 28 -3.47 3.82 -6.48
N GLU A 29 -4.71 4.16 -6.87
CA GLU A 29 -5.39 3.57 -8.03
C GLU A 29 -4.66 3.91 -9.35
N SER A 30 -4.18 5.14 -9.47
CA SER A 30 -3.44 5.59 -10.67
C SER A 30 -2.07 4.89 -10.77
N ALA A 31 -1.37 4.76 -9.65
CA ALA A 31 -0.15 3.96 -9.54
C ALA A 31 -0.40 2.50 -9.91
N GLY A 32 -1.49 1.90 -9.41
CA GLY A 32 -1.89 0.54 -9.78
C GLY A 32 -2.10 0.35 -11.28
N MET A 33 -2.67 1.34 -11.97
CA MET A 33 -2.79 1.33 -13.43
C MET A 33 -1.44 1.40 -14.13
N ILE A 34 -0.51 2.23 -13.64
CA ILE A 34 0.87 2.29 -14.17
C ILE A 34 1.60 0.95 -14.02
N ILE A 35 1.44 0.29 -12.87
CA ILE A 35 2.03 -1.04 -12.60
C ILE A 35 1.48 -2.08 -13.59
N LYS A 36 0.16 -2.07 -13.84
CA LYS A 36 -0.50 -2.92 -14.84
C LYS A 36 0.01 -2.69 -16.25
N VAL A 37 0.05 -1.43 -16.66
CA VAL A 37 0.50 -1.03 -18.00
C VAL A 37 1.94 -1.52 -18.24
N THR A 38 2.82 -1.30 -17.25
CA THR A 38 4.21 -1.77 -17.29
C THR A 38 4.30 -3.30 -17.45
N THR A 39 3.37 -4.05 -16.84
CA THR A 39 3.30 -5.52 -16.95
C THR A 39 2.82 -5.98 -18.33
N VAL A 40 1.80 -5.32 -18.89
CA VAL A 40 1.31 -5.62 -20.25
C VAL A 40 2.40 -5.36 -21.29
N TYR A 41 3.12 -4.23 -21.18
CA TYR A 41 4.23 -3.93 -22.08
C TYR A 41 5.34 -4.99 -22.03
N GLN A 42 5.64 -5.54 -20.85
CA GLN A 42 6.62 -6.63 -20.72
C GLN A 42 6.15 -7.93 -21.39
N LEU A 43 4.89 -8.31 -21.18
CA LEU A 43 4.33 -9.50 -21.81
C LEU A 43 4.37 -9.38 -23.34
N PHE A 44 4.04 -8.19 -23.87
CA PHE A 44 4.09 -7.91 -25.30
C PHE A 44 5.51 -8.03 -25.87
N ASN A 45 6.52 -7.48 -25.20
CA ASN A 45 7.92 -7.59 -25.64
C ASN A 45 8.51 -8.99 -25.53
N THR A 46 8.02 -9.81 -24.58
CA THR A 46 8.45 -11.21 -24.45
C THR A 46 7.92 -12.07 -25.59
N ILE A 47 6.71 -11.79 -26.08
CA ILE A 47 6.07 -12.51 -27.20
C ILE A 47 6.59 -12.03 -28.56
N PHE A 48 6.80 -10.72 -28.71
CA PHE A 48 7.28 -10.11 -29.95
C PHE A 48 8.73 -9.65 -29.80
N GLN A 49 9.67 -10.50 -30.21
CA GLN A 49 11.11 -10.26 -30.20
C GLN A 49 11.55 -9.21 -31.26
N CYS A 50 10.83 -8.08 -31.40
CA CYS A 50 11.03 -7.09 -32.45
C CYS A 50 10.85 -5.64 -31.95
N VAL A 51 11.98 -4.92 -31.93
CA VAL A 51 12.16 -3.48 -32.19
C VAL A 51 11.06 -2.53 -31.66
N MET A 52 11.26 -2.01 -30.45
CA MET A 52 11.39 -0.58 -30.16
C MET A 52 11.61 -0.36 -28.65
N THR A 53 12.39 0.67 -28.36
CA THR A 53 12.95 1.13 -27.08
C THR A 53 11.90 1.24 -25.96
N SER A 54 12.25 0.77 -24.75
CA SER A 54 11.66 1.07 -23.42
C SER A 54 10.77 0.04 -22.67
N GLY A 55 10.80 -1.25 -22.99
CA GLY A 55 10.21 -2.28 -22.11
C GLY A 55 11.20 -3.19 -21.38
N ASP A 56 12.37 -2.64 -21.05
CA ASP A 56 13.22 -3.22 -20.01
C ASP A 56 12.61 -2.83 -18.66
N LEU A 57 12.43 -3.80 -17.76
CA LEU A 57 12.06 -3.54 -16.37
C LEU A 57 13.04 -2.56 -15.70
N LYS A 58 14.23 -2.37 -16.30
CA LYS A 58 15.35 -1.58 -15.77
C LYS A 58 15.52 -1.97 -14.30
N ILE A 59 15.65 -3.29 -14.09
CA ILE A 59 15.80 -3.87 -12.76
C ILE A 59 17.13 -3.36 -12.22
N ILE A 60 17.05 -2.58 -11.15
CA ILE A 60 18.22 -2.15 -10.39
C ILE A 60 18.26 -3.00 -9.13
N ASN A 61 19.41 -3.61 -8.83
CA ASN A 61 19.66 -4.16 -7.51
C ASN A 61 20.26 -3.03 -6.65
N LYS A 62 19.48 -2.55 -5.68
CA LYS A 62 19.86 -1.46 -4.76
C LYS A 62 20.89 -1.90 -3.72
N ASP A 63 21.11 -3.21 -3.54
CA ASP A 63 22.09 -3.70 -2.57
C ASP A 63 23.53 -3.51 -3.06
N LEU A 64 24.30 -2.70 -2.33
CA LEU A 64 25.70 -2.39 -2.60
C LEU A 64 26.65 -3.57 -2.28
N GLU A 65 26.21 -4.54 -1.48
CA GLU A 65 27.05 -5.65 -1.01
C GLU A 65 26.71 -7.02 -1.63
N GLY A 66 25.63 -7.11 -2.43
CA GLY A 66 25.22 -8.34 -3.12
C GLY A 66 24.73 -9.47 -2.20
N LEU A 67 24.42 -9.16 -0.94
CA LEU A 67 23.99 -10.10 0.09
C LEU A 67 22.46 -10.26 0.15
N LYS A 68 21.70 -9.29 -0.36
CA LYS A 68 20.24 -9.28 -0.47
C LYS A 68 19.82 -8.86 -1.88
N LYS A 69 18.76 -9.47 -2.42
CA LYS A 69 18.11 -9.00 -3.64
C LYS A 69 17.15 -7.87 -3.26
N ASP A 70 17.63 -6.63 -3.33
CA ASP A 70 16.81 -5.43 -3.14
C ASP A 70 16.50 -4.86 -4.52
N LEU A 71 15.35 -5.23 -5.08
CA LEU A 71 15.02 -4.96 -6.49
C LEU A 71 14.21 -3.67 -6.62
N GLN A 72 14.48 -2.91 -7.68
CA GLN A 72 13.69 -1.75 -8.10
C GLN A 72 13.44 -1.85 -9.59
N THR A 73 12.23 -1.54 -10.04
CA THR A 73 11.86 -1.54 -11.45
C THR A 73 11.37 -0.17 -11.91
N GLU A 74 11.17 0.00 -13.21
CA GLU A 74 10.52 1.20 -13.75
C GLU A 74 9.08 1.36 -13.24
N ALA A 75 8.40 0.27 -12.86
CA ALA A 75 7.07 0.34 -12.26
C ALA A 75 7.11 1.05 -10.90
N ASP A 76 8.08 0.73 -10.03
CA ASP A 76 8.24 1.36 -8.71
C ASP A 76 8.47 2.87 -8.86
N ARG A 77 9.43 3.27 -9.72
CA ARG A 77 9.75 4.69 -9.97
C ARG A 77 8.58 5.46 -10.58
N SER A 78 7.91 4.88 -11.58
CA SER A 78 6.79 5.54 -12.25
C SER A 78 5.57 5.67 -11.33
N ALA A 79 5.30 4.64 -10.53
CA ALA A 79 4.23 4.65 -9.54
C ALA A 79 4.47 5.71 -8.46
N GLN A 80 5.69 5.80 -7.90
CA GLN A 80 5.99 6.83 -6.90
C GLN A 80 5.87 8.24 -7.47
N ALA A 81 6.39 8.47 -8.68
CA ALA A 81 6.31 9.77 -9.32
C ALA A 81 4.86 10.22 -9.57
N GLU A 82 3.97 9.30 -9.95
CA GLU A 82 2.54 9.60 -10.12
C GLU A 82 1.86 9.92 -8.78
N ILE A 83 2.20 9.19 -7.72
CA ILE A 83 1.68 9.46 -6.37
C ILE A 83 2.11 10.84 -5.88
N GLU A 84 3.42 11.13 -5.95
CA GLU A 84 3.98 12.42 -5.56
C GLU A 84 3.37 13.56 -6.37
N LYS A 85 3.26 13.41 -7.70
CA LYS A 85 2.62 14.39 -8.59
C LYS A 85 1.20 14.73 -8.15
N LYS A 86 0.36 13.72 -7.90
CA LYS A 86 -1.04 13.93 -7.50
C LYS A 86 -1.17 14.59 -6.13
N LEU A 87 -0.37 14.16 -5.17
CA LEU A 87 -0.37 14.73 -3.82
C LEU A 87 0.12 16.19 -3.81
N ILE A 88 1.21 16.48 -4.52
CA ILE A 88 1.77 17.82 -4.64
C ILE A 88 0.87 18.75 -5.43
N SER A 89 0.23 18.28 -6.51
CA SER A 89 -0.76 19.06 -7.26
C SER A 89 -1.97 19.44 -6.38
N ALA A 90 -2.42 18.55 -5.50
CA ALA A 90 -3.57 18.80 -4.63
C ALA A 90 -3.26 19.69 -3.41
N PHE A 91 -2.06 19.58 -2.82
CA PHE A 91 -1.73 20.17 -1.52
C PHE A 91 -0.49 21.07 -1.50
N GLY A 92 0.22 21.18 -2.62
CA GLY A 92 1.45 21.95 -2.77
C GLY A 92 2.66 21.29 -2.10
N ASN A 93 3.81 21.95 -2.26
CA ASN A 93 5.13 21.45 -1.81
C ASN A 93 5.33 21.46 -0.28
N LYS A 94 4.34 21.90 0.50
CA LYS A 94 4.40 21.88 1.96
C LYS A 94 4.13 20.50 2.54
N LEU A 95 3.42 19.64 1.80
CA LEU A 95 3.12 18.29 2.22
C LEU A 95 4.42 17.47 2.25
N GLN A 96 4.73 16.89 3.42
CA GLN A 96 5.89 16.03 3.56
C GLN A 96 5.55 14.64 3.03
N ILE A 97 6.28 14.21 2.00
CA ILE A 97 6.16 12.89 1.39
C ILE A 97 7.52 12.20 1.51
N VAL A 98 7.52 10.98 2.04
CA VAL A 98 8.70 10.12 2.16
C VAL A 98 8.40 8.82 1.41
N GLY A 99 8.95 8.71 0.20
CA GLY A 99 8.85 7.50 -0.60
C GLY A 99 10.00 6.53 -0.35
N GLU A 100 9.79 5.26 -0.71
CA GLU A 100 10.83 4.25 -0.75
C GLU A 100 11.93 4.57 -1.78
N GLU A 101 11.51 5.09 -2.94
CA GLU A 101 12.37 5.21 -4.10
C GLU A 101 13.10 6.53 -4.17
N GLU A 102 14.39 6.48 -4.48
CA GLU A 102 15.15 7.65 -4.90
C GLU A 102 14.83 7.95 -6.36
N LEU A 103 13.92 8.91 -6.58
CA LEU A 103 13.51 9.30 -7.92
C LEU A 103 14.63 10.09 -8.65
N PRO A 104 14.94 9.75 -9.91
CA PRO A 104 15.83 10.56 -10.75
C PRO A 104 15.32 11.99 -10.92
N LEU A 105 16.25 12.95 -11.08
CA LEU A 105 15.94 14.37 -11.26
C LEU A 105 14.92 14.66 -12.38
N SER A 106 14.86 13.82 -13.42
CA SER A 106 13.88 13.95 -14.51
C SER A 106 12.44 13.86 -14.03
N TYR A 107 12.16 12.98 -13.06
CA TYR A 107 10.83 12.84 -12.47
C TYR A 107 10.50 14.05 -11.58
N SER A 108 11.45 14.50 -10.75
CA SER A 108 11.27 15.66 -9.86
C SER A 108 11.00 16.96 -10.62
N GLN A 109 11.58 17.12 -11.82
CA GLN A 109 11.31 18.28 -12.69
C GLN A 109 9.89 18.26 -13.25
N VAL A 110 9.35 17.08 -13.61
CA VAL A 110 7.97 16.94 -14.11
C VAL A 110 6.97 17.23 -12.99
N ILE A 111 7.20 16.68 -11.80
CA ILE A 111 6.35 16.88 -10.62
C ILE A 111 6.22 18.38 -10.28
N SER A 112 7.32 19.14 -10.37
CA SER A 112 7.32 20.58 -10.03
C SER A 112 6.68 21.48 -11.09
N HIS A 113 6.68 21.09 -12.38
CA HIS A 113 6.07 21.89 -13.45
C HIS A 113 4.56 21.68 -13.59
N ASP A 114 4.04 20.52 -13.16
CA ASP A 114 2.63 20.13 -13.33
C ASP A 114 1.71 20.48 -12.15
N ALA A 115 2.23 21.19 -11.14
CA ALA A 115 1.47 21.61 -9.94
C ALA A 115 0.31 22.59 -10.21
N HIS A 116 0.02 22.89 -11.48
CA HIS A 116 -1.03 23.81 -11.92
C HIS A 116 -2.13 23.17 -12.79
N ASN A 117 -2.12 21.86 -12.99
CA ASN A 117 -3.21 21.17 -13.69
C ASN A 117 -4.45 20.96 -12.78
N GLU A 118 -5.65 21.09 -13.34
CA GLU A 118 -6.93 20.97 -12.61
C GLU A 118 -7.03 19.61 -11.91
N PHE A 119 -7.05 19.65 -10.56
CA PHE A 119 -7.35 18.48 -9.73
C PHE A 119 -8.78 18.01 -9.99
N ASN A 120 -8.92 16.89 -10.70
CA ASN A 120 -10.22 16.31 -11.04
C ASN A 120 -10.67 15.32 -9.96
N LEU A 121 -11.69 15.72 -9.20
CA LEU A 121 -12.42 14.83 -8.30
C LEU A 121 -13.07 13.70 -9.11
N SER A 122 -12.67 12.46 -8.86
CA SER A 122 -13.18 11.30 -9.60
C SER A 122 -13.18 10.03 -8.75
N GLY A 123 -13.99 9.04 -9.17
CA GLY A 123 -13.98 7.69 -8.61
C GLY A 123 -14.39 7.59 -7.14
N LYS A 124 -13.75 6.67 -6.42
CA LYS A 124 -14.04 6.31 -5.02
C LYS A 124 -13.66 7.37 -3.98
N MET A 125 -13.14 8.52 -4.42
CA MET A 125 -12.89 9.68 -3.54
C MET A 125 -14.16 10.14 -2.83
N SER A 126 -15.31 9.99 -3.48
CA SER A 126 -16.61 10.35 -2.92
C SER A 126 -16.93 9.59 -1.63
N ASP A 127 -16.60 8.29 -1.56
CA ASP A 127 -16.79 7.45 -0.38
C ASP A 127 -15.97 7.96 0.81
N VAL A 128 -14.72 8.37 0.56
CA VAL A 128 -13.85 8.97 1.59
C VAL A 128 -14.42 10.29 2.09
N LEU A 129 -14.84 11.17 1.17
CA LEU A 129 -15.40 12.48 1.53
C LEU A 129 -16.73 12.34 2.30
N LEU A 130 -17.56 11.32 2.02
CA LEU A 130 -18.78 11.03 2.79
C LEU A 130 -18.48 10.62 4.23
N ALA A 131 -17.31 10.04 4.50
CA ALA A 131 -16.89 9.61 5.82
C ALA A 131 -16.35 10.76 6.69
N ASP A 132 -16.15 11.98 6.14
CA ASP A 132 -15.60 13.14 6.85
C ASP A 132 -16.35 13.46 8.16
N LYS A 133 -17.67 13.30 8.15
CA LYS A 133 -18.53 13.56 9.31
C LYS A 133 -18.23 12.69 10.54
N ASN A 134 -17.55 11.57 10.33
CA ASN A 134 -17.18 10.62 11.38
C ASN A 134 -15.73 10.83 11.86
N VAL A 135 -14.97 11.75 11.25
CA VAL A 135 -13.57 12.00 11.64
C VAL A 135 -13.54 12.59 13.05
N PRO A 136 -12.76 11.98 13.97
CA PRO A 136 -12.59 12.48 15.33
C PRO A 136 -12.10 13.94 15.39
N GLU A 137 -12.56 14.68 16.41
CA GLU A 137 -12.30 16.11 16.55
C GLU A 137 -10.79 16.44 16.64
N ASP A 138 -10.00 15.57 17.28
CA ASP A 138 -8.55 15.71 17.41
C ASP A 138 -7.81 15.56 16.06
N LEU A 139 -8.41 14.86 15.10
CA LEU A 139 -7.87 14.70 13.75
C LEU A 139 -8.42 15.72 12.75
N ARG A 140 -9.56 16.36 13.06
CA ARG A 140 -10.28 17.26 12.17
C ARG A 140 -9.55 18.58 11.92
N PHE A 141 -8.76 19.05 12.87
CA PHE A 141 -8.04 20.33 12.80
C PHE A 141 -6.58 20.22 12.33
N LEU A 142 -6.12 19.02 11.98
CA LEU A 142 -4.76 18.82 11.50
C LEU A 142 -4.53 19.57 10.19
N THR A 143 -3.35 20.16 10.03
CA THR A 143 -2.95 20.86 8.81
C THR A 143 -1.91 20.07 8.02
N VAL A 144 -1.50 20.61 6.87
CA VAL A 144 -0.48 19.99 6.01
C VAL A 144 0.86 19.82 6.72
N GLU A 145 1.21 20.73 7.62
CA GLU A 145 2.47 20.71 8.37
C GLU A 145 2.49 19.68 9.51
N ASP A 146 1.33 19.18 9.95
CA ASP A 146 1.22 18.18 11.00
C ASP A 146 1.49 16.74 10.51
N LEU A 147 1.34 16.51 9.20
CA LEU A 147 1.24 15.19 8.61
C LEU A 147 2.46 14.82 7.78
N ILE A 148 2.85 13.55 7.86
CA ILE A 148 3.86 12.94 6.99
C ILE A 148 3.22 11.78 6.24
N VAL A 149 3.34 11.81 4.91
CA VAL A 149 2.91 10.73 4.02
C VAL A 149 4.09 9.81 3.74
N TRP A 150 3.89 8.51 3.94
CA TRP A 150 4.85 7.45 3.64
C TRP A 150 4.35 6.66 2.44
N VAL A 151 5.19 6.50 1.43
CA VAL A 151 4.83 5.86 0.16
C VAL A 151 5.72 4.65 -0.08
N ASP A 152 5.10 3.48 -0.19
CA ASP A 152 5.67 2.32 -0.86
C ASP A 152 4.92 2.18 -2.19
N PRO A 153 5.55 2.54 -3.32
CA PRO A 153 4.86 2.61 -4.60
C PRO A 153 4.54 1.23 -5.19
N LEU A 154 5.25 0.19 -4.76
CA LEU A 154 5.09 -1.19 -5.22
C LEU A 154 5.67 -2.13 -4.16
N ASP A 155 4.86 -2.46 -3.15
CA ASP A 155 5.18 -3.47 -2.16
C ASP A 155 5.08 -4.86 -2.80
N GLY A 156 6.12 -5.68 -2.65
CA GLY A 156 6.23 -6.98 -3.29
C GLY A 156 6.97 -6.97 -4.64
N THR A 157 7.96 -6.08 -4.83
CA THR A 157 8.78 -6.01 -6.06
C THR A 157 9.42 -7.35 -6.44
N SER A 158 9.84 -8.15 -5.46
CA SER A 158 10.37 -9.50 -5.72
C SER A 158 9.33 -10.43 -6.34
N GLU A 159 8.10 -10.42 -5.81
CA GLU A 159 6.97 -11.18 -6.34
C GLU A 159 6.56 -10.66 -7.71
N PHE A 160 6.56 -9.35 -7.91
CA PHE A 160 6.29 -8.70 -9.19
C PHE A 160 7.27 -9.16 -10.29
N VAL A 161 8.58 -9.16 -10.00
CA VAL A 161 9.60 -9.64 -10.95
C VAL A 161 9.45 -11.15 -11.20
N ARG A 162 9.21 -11.94 -10.16
CA ARG A 162 9.02 -13.41 -10.30
C ARG A 162 7.74 -13.77 -11.05
N ALA A 163 6.75 -12.88 -11.06
CA ALA A 163 5.48 -13.10 -11.73
C ALA A 163 5.58 -13.24 -13.25
N GLN A 164 6.72 -12.86 -13.85
CA GLN A 164 7.03 -13.20 -15.24
C GLN A 164 6.97 -14.71 -15.53
N ASN A 165 7.31 -15.53 -14.53
CA ASN A 165 7.25 -16.99 -14.63
C ASN A 165 6.04 -17.59 -13.89
N ASP A 166 5.53 -16.90 -12.88
CA ASP A 166 4.40 -17.35 -12.07
C ASP A 166 3.41 -16.21 -11.82
N PRO A 167 2.44 -16.00 -12.73
CA PRO A 167 1.45 -14.91 -12.63
C PRO A 167 0.60 -14.95 -11.35
N THR A 168 0.58 -16.08 -10.62
CA THR A 168 -0.14 -16.18 -9.35
C THR A 168 0.45 -15.28 -8.27
N LEU A 169 1.71 -14.84 -8.42
CA LEU A 169 2.38 -13.95 -7.48
C LEU A 169 1.95 -12.47 -7.60
N LEU A 170 1.25 -12.09 -8.68
CA LEU A 170 0.80 -10.71 -8.87
C LEU A 170 -0.23 -10.28 -7.82
N ASP A 171 -0.95 -11.22 -7.21
CA ASP A 171 -1.89 -10.91 -6.13
C ASP A 171 -1.17 -10.34 -4.90
N GLN A 172 0.13 -10.61 -4.73
CA GLN A 172 0.92 -10.17 -3.58
C GLN A 172 1.44 -8.74 -3.72
N VAL A 173 1.25 -8.14 -4.90
CA VAL A 173 1.70 -6.77 -5.20
C VAL A 173 0.69 -5.76 -4.68
N THR A 174 1.15 -4.79 -3.90
CA THR A 174 0.31 -3.70 -3.37
C THR A 174 0.98 -2.34 -3.52
N VAL A 175 0.18 -1.27 -3.44
CA VAL A 175 0.64 0.12 -3.31
C VAL A 175 0.23 0.60 -1.94
N LEU A 176 1.17 1.14 -1.15
CA LEU A 176 0.93 1.57 0.22
C LEU A 176 1.14 3.08 0.34
N ILE A 177 0.12 3.77 0.86
CA ILE A 177 0.22 5.19 1.19
C ILE A 177 -0.27 5.37 2.63
N GLY A 178 0.67 5.54 3.55
CA GLY A 178 0.39 5.72 4.98
C GLY A 178 0.49 7.17 5.40
N ILE A 179 -0.40 7.63 6.26
CA ILE A 179 -0.41 9.01 6.78
C ILE A 179 -0.19 8.96 8.28
N THR A 180 0.85 9.65 8.73
CA THR A 180 1.25 9.68 10.13
C THR A 180 1.11 11.08 10.72
N TYR A 181 0.67 11.13 11.98
CA TYR A 181 0.63 12.33 12.81
C TYR A 181 1.43 12.07 14.08
N ARG A 182 2.39 12.94 14.41
CA ARG A 182 3.29 12.79 15.56
C ARG A 182 3.95 11.40 15.65
N GLY A 183 4.34 10.87 14.48
CA GLY A 183 4.97 9.56 14.37
C GLY A 183 4.04 8.39 14.70
N ARG A 184 2.72 8.53 14.57
CA ARG A 184 1.74 7.44 14.66
C ARG A 184 0.91 7.37 13.38
N PRO A 185 0.70 6.18 12.76
CA PRO A 185 -0.22 6.05 11.63
C PRO A 185 -1.65 6.34 12.06
N ILE A 186 -2.30 7.26 11.35
CA ILE A 186 -3.69 7.68 11.64
C ILE A 186 -4.64 7.42 10.48
N ALA A 187 -4.11 7.29 9.26
CA ALA A 187 -4.88 6.90 8.09
C ALA A 187 -3.97 6.20 7.07
N GLY A 188 -4.54 5.40 6.19
CA GLY A 188 -3.76 4.67 5.20
C GLY A 188 -4.61 4.14 4.06
N VAL A 189 -3.96 3.94 2.92
CA VAL A 189 -4.50 3.32 1.71
C VAL A 189 -3.62 2.14 1.33
N ILE A 190 -4.25 1.01 1.05
CA ILE A 190 -3.64 -0.17 0.45
C ILE A 190 -4.39 -0.44 -0.85
N HIS A 191 -3.73 -0.29 -1.99
CA HIS A 191 -4.30 -0.67 -3.28
C HIS A 191 -3.67 -1.96 -3.78
N GLN A 192 -4.49 -2.93 -4.18
CA GLN A 192 -4.05 -4.21 -4.72
C GLN A 192 -4.42 -4.26 -6.20
N PRO A 193 -3.47 -3.96 -7.13
CA PRO A 193 -3.78 -3.79 -8.54
C PRO A 193 -4.36 -5.06 -9.16
N TYR A 194 -3.79 -6.23 -8.86
CA TYR A 194 -4.14 -7.50 -9.50
C TYR A 194 -5.15 -8.34 -8.72
N TYR A 195 -5.90 -7.71 -7.81
CA TYR A 195 -6.96 -8.42 -7.09
C TYR A 195 -7.94 -9.08 -8.07
N ASN A 196 -8.24 -10.37 -7.83
CA ASN A 196 -9.09 -11.22 -8.67
C ASN A 196 -8.65 -11.41 -10.12
N LEU A 197 -7.36 -11.19 -10.45
CA LEU A 197 -6.84 -11.37 -11.81
C LEU A 197 -7.13 -12.76 -12.39
N LEU A 198 -6.98 -13.81 -11.58
CA LEU A 198 -7.11 -15.20 -12.03
C LEU A 198 -8.52 -15.78 -11.83
N SER A 199 -9.38 -15.10 -11.07
CA SER A 199 -10.74 -15.54 -10.77
C SER A 199 -11.79 -14.88 -11.66
N ASP A 200 -11.48 -13.74 -12.28
CA ASP A 200 -12.39 -13.05 -13.19
C ASP A 200 -12.17 -13.48 -14.65
N SER A 201 -13.19 -14.07 -15.25
CA SER A 201 -13.20 -14.43 -16.68
C SER A 201 -13.17 -13.22 -17.62
N ASN A 202 -13.44 -12.01 -17.13
CA ASN A 202 -13.42 -10.76 -17.92
C ASN A 202 -12.20 -9.90 -17.57
N VAL A 203 -11.07 -10.19 -18.23
CA VAL A 203 -9.79 -9.48 -18.08
C VAL A 203 -9.92 -7.96 -18.30
N SER A 204 -10.92 -7.50 -19.06
CA SER A 204 -11.15 -6.08 -19.39
C SER A 204 -11.65 -5.22 -18.22
N ASN A 205 -12.11 -5.81 -17.10
CA ASN A 205 -12.67 -5.07 -15.96
C ASN A 205 -11.82 -5.16 -14.68
N ILE A 206 -10.59 -5.66 -14.76
CA ILE A 206 -9.71 -5.83 -13.60
C ILE A 206 -9.16 -4.46 -13.20
N THR A 207 -9.92 -3.74 -12.37
CA THR A 207 -9.53 -2.45 -11.77
C THR A 207 -8.68 -2.63 -10.51
N GLY A 208 -8.69 -3.82 -9.91
CA GLY A 208 -8.08 -4.08 -8.60
C GLY A 208 -9.02 -3.71 -7.46
N ARG A 209 -8.55 -3.83 -6.20
CA ARG A 209 -9.29 -3.34 -5.03
C ARG A 209 -8.47 -2.30 -4.28
N SER A 210 -9.16 -1.37 -3.62
CA SER A 210 -8.55 -0.29 -2.85
C SER A 210 -9.17 -0.31 -1.46
N ILE A 211 -8.34 -0.51 -0.45
CA ILE A 211 -8.70 -0.51 0.95
C ILE A 211 -8.19 0.80 1.54
N TRP A 212 -8.99 1.46 2.36
CA TRP A 212 -8.55 2.63 3.09
C TRP A 212 -9.13 2.65 4.49
N GLY A 213 -8.42 3.28 5.42
CA GLY A 213 -8.84 3.42 6.80
C GLY A 213 -8.44 4.75 7.40
N ILE A 214 -9.27 5.24 8.31
CA ILE A 214 -8.98 6.42 9.14
C ILE A 214 -9.29 6.02 10.60
N LYS A 215 -8.35 6.28 11.49
CA LYS A 215 -8.48 6.00 12.93
C LYS A 215 -9.74 6.65 13.48
N GLY A 216 -10.58 5.87 14.15
CA GLY A 216 -11.86 6.32 14.73
C GLY A 216 -13.01 6.44 13.73
N VAL A 217 -12.76 6.25 12.43
CA VAL A 217 -13.81 6.24 11.38
C VAL A 217 -14.14 4.82 10.96
N GLY A 218 -13.12 3.99 10.74
CA GLY A 218 -13.27 2.61 10.25
C GLY A 218 -12.42 2.31 9.02
N VAL A 219 -12.59 1.09 8.50
CA VAL A 219 -11.96 0.59 7.27
C VAL A 219 -13.03 0.34 6.21
N PHE A 220 -12.69 0.63 4.96
CA PHE A 220 -13.57 0.52 3.80
C PHE A 220 -12.84 -0.15 2.63
N GLY A 221 -13.62 -0.68 1.67
CA GLY A 221 -13.08 -1.35 0.48
C GLY A 221 -12.74 -2.83 0.69
N ILE A 222 -13.10 -3.39 1.86
CA ILE A 222 -12.95 -4.80 2.21
C ILE A 222 -14.01 -5.21 3.23
N ASP A 223 -14.54 -6.42 3.09
CA ASP A 223 -15.37 -7.06 4.10
C ASP A 223 -14.46 -7.86 5.05
N ILE A 224 -14.28 -7.37 6.28
CA ILE A 224 -13.37 -8.00 7.23
C ILE A 224 -13.90 -9.36 7.65
N CYS A 225 -13.17 -10.42 7.30
CA CYS A 225 -13.51 -11.79 7.64
C CYS A 225 -13.05 -12.08 9.08
N LYS A 226 -14.01 -12.20 10.00
CA LYS A 226 -13.76 -12.56 11.41
C LYS A 226 -13.87 -14.06 11.68
N VAL A 227 -14.19 -14.86 10.67
CA VAL A 227 -14.46 -16.29 10.81
C VAL A 227 -13.27 -17.09 10.30
N SER A 228 -12.74 -17.98 11.12
CA SER A 228 -11.68 -18.89 10.69
C SER A 228 -12.21 -19.84 9.60
N PRO A 229 -11.39 -20.19 8.60
CA PRO A 229 -11.82 -21.11 7.56
C PRO A 229 -12.09 -22.50 8.13
N PRO A 230 -12.88 -23.35 7.45
CA PRO A 230 -13.21 -24.71 7.92
C PRO A 230 -11.99 -25.60 8.18
N THR A 231 -10.86 -25.29 7.52
CA THR A 231 -9.56 -25.94 7.71
C THR A 231 -8.84 -25.53 9.00
N GLY A 232 -9.42 -24.65 9.80
CA GLY A 232 -8.84 -24.09 11.03
C GLY A 232 -8.08 -22.78 10.81
N PRO A 233 -7.74 -22.06 11.90
CA PRO A 233 -6.99 -20.81 11.83
C PRO A 233 -5.63 -21.00 11.15
N PHE A 234 -5.17 -20.00 10.40
CA PHE A 234 -3.87 -20.03 9.74
C PHE A 234 -3.11 -18.73 9.92
N ALA A 235 -1.78 -18.79 9.92
CA ALA A 235 -0.92 -17.61 9.92
C ALA A 235 -0.38 -17.29 8.52
N VAL A 236 0.01 -16.04 8.31
CA VAL A 236 0.83 -15.61 7.17
C VAL A 236 2.18 -15.10 7.66
N THR A 237 3.22 -15.36 6.88
CA THR A 237 4.58 -14.87 7.14
C THR A 237 5.31 -14.55 5.85
N THR A 238 6.51 -13.99 5.97
CA THR A 238 7.37 -13.61 4.85
C THR A 238 7.85 -14.83 4.05
N ALA A 239 7.74 -14.74 2.72
CA ALA A 239 8.39 -15.67 1.79
C ALA A 239 9.89 -15.37 1.62
N SER A 240 10.26 -14.09 1.65
CA SER A 240 11.57 -13.60 1.17
C SER A 240 12.59 -13.38 2.28
N HIS A 241 12.15 -13.26 3.54
CA HIS A 241 13.02 -12.91 4.68
C HIS A 241 12.77 -13.78 5.92
N SER A 242 12.67 -15.10 5.73
CA SER A 242 12.52 -16.03 6.86
C SER A 242 13.73 -15.99 7.80
N SER A 243 13.48 -16.21 9.08
CA SER A 243 14.51 -16.38 10.10
C SER A 243 14.14 -17.54 11.02
N GLU A 244 15.11 -18.10 11.74
CA GLU A 244 14.86 -19.15 12.74
C GLU A 244 13.87 -18.68 13.83
N LEU A 245 13.85 -17.38 14.13
CA LEU A 245 12.88 -16.78 15.06
C LEU A 245 11.45 -16.83 14.51
N VAL A 246 11.26 -16.58 13.21
CA VAL A 246 9.95 -16.70 12.56
C VAL A 246 9.46 -18.15 12.65
N ASP A 247 10.33 -19.11 12.32
CA ASP A 247 9.97 -20.53 12.34
C ASP A 247 9.67 -21.02 13.76
N THR A 248 10.42 -20.53 14.76
CA THR A 248 10.18 -20.83 16.18
C THR A 248 8.85 -20.26 16.65
N ALA A 249 8.54 -19.01 16.29
CA ALA A 249 7.26 -18.38 16.65
C ALA A 249 6.07 -19.11 16.02
N LEU A 250 6.17 -19.52 14.75
CA LEU A 250 5.12 -20.30 14.08
C LEU A 250 4.91 -21.66 14.73
N LYS A 251 5.99 -22.36 15.11
CA LYS A 251 5.90 -23.63 15.84
C LYS A 251 5.20 -23.45 17.19
N ALA A 252 5.56 -22.42 17.95
CA ALA A 252 4.90 -22.12 19.22
C ALA A 252 3.40 -21.88 19.05
N LEU A 253 2.98 -21.13 18.02
CA LEU A 253 1.56 -20.93 17.72
C LEU A 253 0.83 -22.23 17.35
N GLN A 254 1.51 -23.16 16.66
CA GLN A 254 0.96 -24.48 16.33
C GLN A 254 0.83 -25.37 17.57
N GLU A 255 1.86 -25.40 18.43
CA GLU A 255 1.89 -26.18 19.68
C GLU A 255 0.79 -25.73 20.65
N GLU A 256 0.50 -24.43 20.70
CA GLU A 256 -0.60 -23.85 21.49
C GLU A 256 -1.99 -23.96 20.81
N ASN A 257 -2.09 -24.66 19.66
CA ASN A 257 -3.32 -24.79 18.87
C ASN A 257 -3.97 -23.47 18.44
N LEU A 258 -3.19 -22.39 18.34
CA LEU A 258 -3.65 -21.08 17.89
C LEU A 258 -3.74 -21.00 16.35
N ILE A 259 -2.93 -21.80 15.66
CA ILE A 259 -2.98 -21.97 14.20
C ILE A 259 -2.84 -23.45 13.82
N CYS A 260 -3.53 -23.88 12.76
CA CYS A 260 -3.41 -25.21 12.18
C CYS A 260 -2.38 -25.25 11.04
N SER A 261 -2.17 -24.13 10.35
CA SER A 261 -1.25 -24.03 9.21
C SER A 261 -0.68 -22.61 9.06
N PHE A 262 0.30 -22.45 8.17
CA PHE A 262 0.80 -21.12 7.80
C PHE A 262 1.15 -21.05 6.31
N ARG A 263 1.11 -19.83 5.76
CA ARG A 263 1.47 -19.52 4.37
C ARG A 263 2.63 -18.54 4.34
N ARG A 264 3.57 -18.77 3.43
CA ARG A 264 4.68 -17.85 3.14
C ARG A 264 4.31 -17.03 1.91
N VAL A 265 4.17 -15.72 2.08
CA VAL A 265 3.80 -14.78 1.01
C VAL A 265 4.69 -13.53 1.05
N GLY A 266 4.87 -12.91 -0.11
CA GLY A 266 5.50 -11.61 -0.29
C GLY A 266 4.57 -10.46 0.08
N GLY A 267 5.09 -9.23 0.03
CA GLY A 267 4.34 -7.99 0.26
C GLY A 267 3.92 -7.75 1.72
N ALA A 268 4.44 -6.73 2.38
CA ALA A 268 4.01 -6.34 3.72
C ALA A 268 2.51 -6.00 3.76
N GLY A 269 2.02 -5.24 2.77
CA GLY A 269 0.61 -4.91 2.60
C GLY A 269 -0.25 -6.14 2.35
N PHE A 270 0.20 -7.04 1.47
CA PHE A 270 -0.57 -8.27 1.17
C PHE A 270 -0.73 -9.19 2.39
N LYS A 271 0.27 -9.29 3.26
CA LYS A 271 0.16 -10.04 4.53
C LYS A 271 -0.91 -9.44 5.45
N VAL A 272 -1.02 -8.11 5.50
CA VAL A 272 -2.10 -7.45 6.27
C VAL A 272 -3.46 -7.66 5.61
N LEU A 273 -3.55 -7.60 4.28
CA LEU A 273 -4.78 -7.98 3.58
C LEU A 273 -5.22 -9.41 3.90
N CYS A 274 -4.27 -10.36 3.97
CA CYS A 274 -4.58 -11.73 4.39
C CYS A 274 -5.19 -11.79 5.81
N CYS A 275 -4.73 -10.97 6.75
CA CYS A 275 -5.33 -10.87 8.08
C CYS A 275 -6.76 -10.32 8.03
N LEU A 276 -7.00 -9.29 7.21
CA LEU A 276 -8.34 -8.76 6.99
C LEU A 276 -9.26 -9.77 6.29
N ASP A 277 -8.71 -10.63 5.44
CA ASP A 277 -9.39 -11.73 4.74
C ASP A 277 -9.49 -13.02 5.61
N GLY A 278 -9.09 -12.99 6.89
CA GLY A 278 -9.35 -14.06 7.88
C GLY A 278 -8.13 -14.88 8.32
N ALA A 279 -6.90 -14.47 7.99
CA ALA A 279 -5.70 -15.04 8.61
C ALA A 279 -5.64 -14.66 10.10
N ALA A 280 -5.40 -15.65 10.95
CA ALA A 280 -5.39 -15.48 12.41
C ALA A 280 -4.20 -14.65 12.92
N ALA A 281 -3.07 -14.69 12.21
CA ALA A 281 -1.88 -13.94 12.59
C ALA A 281 -0.99 -13.61 11.39
N TYR A 282 -0.38 -12.43 11.41
CA TYR A 282 0.80 -12.10 10.61
C TYR A 282 2.03 -12.13 11.51
N VAL A 283 2.95 -13.08 11.28
CA VAL A 283 4.16 -13.24 12.08
C VAL A 283 5.38 -12.79 11.29
N PHE A 284 6.07 -11.77 11.80
CA PHE A 284 7.34 -11.29 11.25
C PHE A 284 8.31 -10.89 12.36
N ALA A 285 9.18 -11.83 12.75
CA ALA A 285 10.24 -11.64 13.74
C ALA A 285 11.60 -11.47 13.05
N SER A 286 11.68 -10.55 12.08
CA SER A 286 12.90 -10.28 11.32
C SER A 286 13.09 -8.78 11.10
N GLY A 287 14.34 -8.34 10.96
CA GLY A 287 14.63 -6.99 10.48
C GLY A 287 14.49 -6.94 8.96
N GLY A 288 13.83 -5.91 8.43
CA GLY A 288 13.66 -5.78 6.97
C GLY A 288 12.70 -4.67 6.58
N CYS A 289 11.51 -4.65 7.18
CA CYS A 289 10.50 -3.64 6.90
C CYS A 289 10.95 -2.24 7.37
N LYS A 290 10.65 -1.25 6.54
CA LYS A 290 10.81 0.17 6.77
C LYS A 290 9.47 0.79 7.16
N LYS A 291 9.45 2.11 7.30
CA LYS A 291 8.25 2.85 7.71
C LYS A 291 7.20 2.88 6.62
N TRP A 292 7.58 2.92 5.35
CA TRP A 292 6.67 2.88 4.21
C TRP A 292 5.95 1.52 4.10
N ASP A 293 6.61 0.40 4.39
CA ASP A 293 5.98 -0.94 4.44
C ASP A 293 4.87 -1.06 5.50
N THR A 294 4.95 -0.27 6.58
CA THR A 294 4.13 -0.48 7.80
C THR A 294 3.13 0.63 8.07
N ALA A 295 3.37 1.85 7.59
CA ALA A 295 2.51 3.00 7.88
C ALA A 295 1.06 2.80 7.40
N ALA A 296 0.86 2.43 6.12
CA ALA A 296 -0.49 2.22 5.60
C ALA A 296 -1.15 0.97 6.22
N PRO A 297 -0.46 -0.20 6.29
CA PRO A 297 -1.05 -1.38 6.89
C PRO A 297 -1.42 -1.24 8.37
N GLU A 298 -0.56 -0.58 9.16
CA GLU A 298 -0.86 -0.31 10.58
C GLU A 298 -2.04 0.65 10.75
N ALA A 299 -2.15 1.68 9.92
CA ALA A 299 -3.29 2.59 9.97
C ALA A 299 -4.61 1.88 9.65
N VAL A 300 -4.61 0.99 8.65
CA VAL A 300 -5.78 0.17 8.30
C VAL A 300 -6.12 -0.80 9.44
N LEU A 301 -5.15 -1.52 10.01
CA LEU A 301 -5.39 -2.41 11.14
C LEU A 301 -5.94 -1.67 12.36
N THR A 302 -5.36 -0.50 12.67
CA THR A 302 -5.82 0.35 13.78
C THR A 302 -7.25 0.84 13.55
N ALA A 303 -7.60 1.23 12.32
CA ALA A 303 -8.95 1.64 11.99
C ALA A 303 -9.96 0.48 11.98
N ALA A 304 -9.48 -0.77 11.87
CA ALA A 304 -10.28 -1.99 11.98
C ALA A 304 -10.39 -2.53 13.42
N ASP A 305 -9.81 -1.83 14.40
CA ASP A 305 -9.65 -2.29 15.79
C ASP A 305 -8.93 -3.66 15.90
N ILE A 306 -8.00 -3.94 14.96
CA ILE A 306 -7.17 -5.15 14.98
C ILE A 306 -5.84 -4.83 15.66
N CYS A 307 -5.45 -5.68 16.61
CA CYS A 307 -4.23 -5.48 17.39
C CYS A 307 -2.96 -5.76 16.57
N LEU A 308 -2.03 -4.81 16.57
CA LEU A 308 -0.66 -4.97 16.08
C LEU A 308 0.28 -5.02 17.29
N CYS A 309 1.05 -6.10 17.42
CA CYS A 309 2.08 -6.23 18.45
C CYS A 309 3.47 -6.21 17.80
N TYR A 310 4.36 -5.37 18.30
CA TYR A 310 5.76 -5.38 17.87
C TYR A 310 6.58 -6.28 18.80
N THR A 311 7.46 -7.09 18.21
CA THR A 311 8.52 -7.73 18.99
C THR A 311 9.51 -6.65 19.46
N SER A 312 10.18 -6.84 20.60
CA SER A 312 11.11 -5.85 21.20
C SER A 312 12.26 -5.39 20.28
N LYS A 313 12.48 -6.04 19.14
CA LYS A 313 13.45 -5.65 18.09
C LYS A 313 12.84 -4.88 16.92
N CYS A 314 11.52 -4.91 16.73
CA CYS A 314 10.81 -4.14 15.72
C CYS A 314 10.47 -2.76 16.28
N LYS A 315 11.27 -1.75 15.96
CA LYS A 315 10.90 -0.35 16.22
C LYS A 315 9.85 0.09 15.19
N GLY A 316 8.60 -0.28 15.44
CA GLY A 316 7.47 0.35 14.77
C GLY A 316 7.36 1.82 15.13
N PHE A 317 6.21 2.43 14.82
CA PHE A 317 5.87 3.79 15.24
C PHE A 317 5.59 3.88 16.76
N ALA A 318 6.32 3.15 17.61
CA ALA A 318 6.13 3.12 19.05
C ALA A 318 6.49 4.47 19.68
N SER A 319 5.69 4.89 20.68
CA SER A 319 5.97 6.07 21.51
C SER A 319 7.18 5.82 22.41
N PRO A 320 7.87 6.88 22.88
CA PRO A 320 8.95 6.78 23.85
C PRO A 320 8.51 6.38 25.27
N THR A 321 7.31 5.84 25.45
CA THR A 321 6.69 5.67 26.77
C THR A 321 6.15 4.26 26.91
N GLU A 322 7.03 3.36 27.30
CA GLU A 322 6.83 2.33 28.34
C GLU A 322 8.13 1.52 28.41
N GLY A 323 8.77 1.58 29.58
CA GLY A 323 10.04 0.94 29.89
C GLY A 323 9.89 -0.43 30.53
#